data_AF-W2HSC5-F1
#
_entry.id   AF-W2HSC5-F1
#
_cell.length_a   1.000
_cell.length_b   1.000
_cell.length_c   1.000
_cell.angle_alpha   90.00
_cell.angle_beta   90.00
_cell.angle_gamma   90.00
#
_symmetry.space_group_name_H-M   'P 1'
#
loop_
_entity.id
_entity.type
_entity.pdbx_description
1 polymer ?
#
loop_
_entity_poly.entity_id
_entity_poly.type
_entity_poly.pdbx_seq_one_letter_code
_entity_poly.pdbx_strand_id
1 'polypeptide(L)' 'MVNKAADAQGVFNYPGSLTTPGCSEIVDWWVVKKPVDVSTADLERLQSQLRKIQITDDGKNARPVQPLNGRVVAALL' A
#
# COMPACT_ATOMS: atom_id res chain seq x y z
N MET A 1 -7.03 5.07 14.33
CA MET A 1 -6.88 6.03 13.21
C MET A 1 -7.38 5.44 11.90
N VAL A 2 -6.85 4.30 11.46
CA VAL A 2 -7.21 3.67 10.17
C VAL A 2 -8.70 3.31 10.09
N ASN A 3 -9.26 2.57 11.05
CA ASN A 3 -10.68 2.20 11.02
C ASN A 3 -11.60 3.41 11.01
N LYS A 4 -11.34 4.42 11.86
CA LYS A 4 -12.11 5.67 11.86
C LYS A 4 -12.05 6.41 10.51
N ALA A 5 -10.92 6.35 9.80
CA ALA A 5 -10.79 6.96 8.47
C ALA A 5 -11.49 6.12 7.39
N ALA A 6 -11.46 4.80 7.52
CA ALA A 6 -12.24 3.89 6.69
C ALA A 6 -13.74 4.19 6.84
N ASP A 7 -14.26 4.19 8.07
CA ASP A 7 -15.67 4.40 8.37
C ASP A 7 -16.18 5.79 7.95
N ALA A 8 -15.31 6.80 7.97
CA ALA A 8 -15.71 8.18 7.67
C ALA A 8 -15.58 8.56 6.19
N GLN A 9 -14.73 7.85 5.42
CA GLN A 9 -14.28 8.33 4.10
C GLN A 9 -14.26 7.24 3.03
N GLY A 10 -14.50 6.00 3.42
CA GLY A 10 -14.55 4.87 2.53
C GLY A 10 -13.21 4.19 2.27
N VAL A 11 -13.34 3.09 1.53
CA VAL A 11 -12.29 2.15 1.19
C VAL A 11 -12.43 1.70 -0.26
N PHE A 12 -11.31 1.32 -0.85
CA PHE A 12 -11.30 0.51 -2.07
C PHE A 12 -11.07 -0.95 -1.72
N ASN A 13 -11.83 -1.85 -2.34
CA ASN A 13 -11.69 -3.28 -2.15
C ASN A 13 -11.45 -4.01 -3.48
N TYR A 14 -10.52 -4.98 -3.48
CA TYR A 14 -10.28 -5.87 -4.60
C TYR A 14 -9.49 -7.13 -4.16
N PRO A 15 -9.74 -8.30 -4.78
CA PRO A 15 -8.90 -9.47 -4.58
C PRO A 15 -7.55 -9.30 -5.29
N GLY A 16 -6.49 -9.76 -4.63
CA GLY A 16 -5.13 -9.68 -5.15
C GLY A 16 -4.19 -10.69 -4.50
N SER A 17 -2.91 -10.34 -4.48
CA SER A 17 -1.85 -11.22 -4.02
C SER A 17 -1.00 -10.58 -2.94
N LEU A 18 -0.15 -11.40 -2.32
CA LEU A 18 1.05 -10.88 -1.66
C LEU A 18 1.93 -10.12 -2.67
N THR A 19 2.59 -9.06 -2.20
CA THR A 19 3.48 -8.22 -3.02
C THR A 19 4.96 -8.64 -2.92
N THR A 20 5.25 -9.71 -2.19
CA THR A 20 6.56 -10.32 -1.99
C THR A 20 6.62 -11.73 -2.64
N PRO A 21 7.82 -12.32 -2.82
CA PRO A 21 7.97 -13.64 -3.44
C PRO A 21 7.07 -14.71 -2.83
N GLY A 22 6.59 -15.61 -3.68
CA GLY A 22 5.47 -16.52 -3.39
C GLY A 22 4.16 -16.00 -3.97
N CYS A 23 3.95 -14.67 -3.99
CA CYS A 23 2.90 -13.97 -4.75
C CYS A 23 1.49 -14.60 -4.68
N SER A 24 1.15 -15.30 -3.59
CA SER A 24 -0.09 -16.07 -3.50
C SER A 24 -1.32 -15.17 -3.61
N GLU A 25 -2.27 -15.56 -4.47
CA GLU A 25 -3.53 -14.84 -4.72
C GLU A 25 -4.60 -15.15 -3.67
N ILE A 26 -4.23 -14.96 -2.40
CA ILE A 26 -5.08 -15.27 -1.23
C ILE A 26 -5.48 -14.01 -0.47
N VAL A 27 -5.16 -12.82 -1.00
CA VAL A 27 -5.30 -11.55 -0.29
C VAL A 27 -6.54 -10.83 -0.76
N ASP A 28 -7.34 -10.39 0.19
CA ASP A 28 -8.43 -9.43 -0.03
C ASP A 28 -7.95 -8.04 0.42
N TRP A 29 -7.69 -7.14 -0.53
CA TRP A 29 -7.11 -5.82 -0.25
C TRP A 29 -8.20 -4.83 0.15
N TRP A 30 -7.97 -4.11 1.25
CA TRP A 30 -8.81 -3.02 1.73
C TRP A 30 -7.95 -1.76 1.90
N VAL A 31 -8.11 -0.79 1.00
CA VAL A 31 -7.28 0.43 0.95
C VAL A 31 -8.13 1.63 1.37
N VAL A 32 -7.81 2.24 2.52
CA VAL A 32 -8.49 3.44 2.99
C VAL A 32 -8.30 4.59 2.01
N LYS A 33 -9.40 5.27 1.66
CA LYS A 33 -9.40 6.32 0.64
C LYS A 33 -8.59 7.55 1.03
N LYS A 34 -8.63 7.95 2.30
CA LYS A 34 -7.85 9.09 2.80
C LYS A 34 -6.50 8.64 3.38
N PRO A 35 -5.39 9.19 2.88
CA PRO A 35 -4.07 8.97 3.46
C PRO A 35 -3.96 9.44 4.91
N VAL A 36 -3.04 8.83 5.65
CA VAL A 36 -2.60 9.36 6.95
C VAL A 36 -1.45 10.33 6.71
N ASP A 37 -1.54 11.51 7.33
CA ASP A 37 -0.49 12.52 7.24
C ASP A 37 0.74 12.10 8.05
N VAL A 38 1.93 12.39 7.52
CA VAL A 38 3.22 12.16 8.17
C VAL A 38 4.05 13.44 8.11
N SER A 39 4.88 13.66 9.13
CA SER A 39 5.80 14.80 9.12
C SER A 39 6.85 14.62 8.02
N THR A 40 7.29 15.72 7.40
CA THR A 40 8.36 15.68 6.40
C THR A 40 9.65 15.11 6.99
N ALA A 41 9.99 15.49 8.22
CA ALA A 41 11.18 15.00 8.90
C ALA A 41 11.17 13.48 9.11
N ASP A 42 10.02 12.90 9.47
CA ASP A 42 9.88 11.45 9.61
C ASP A 42 9.98 10.72 8.26
N LEU A 43 9.35 11.29 7.22
CA LEU A 43 9.42 10.72 5.87
C LEU A 43 10.86 10.72 5.31
N GLU A 44 11.58 11.83 5.47
CA GLU A 44 12.97 11.95 5.07
C GLU A 44 13.86 10.97 5.84
N ARG A 45 13.66 10.85 7.16
CA ARG A 45 14.38 9.89 7.98
C ARG A 45 14.16 8.47 7.49
N LEU A 46 12.91 8.05 7.25
CA LEU A 46 12.57 6.73 6.73
C LEU A 46 13.27 6.45 5.40
N GLN A 47 13.16 7.38 4.44
CA GLN A 47 13.80 7.24 3.12
C GLN A 47 15.33 7.14 3.23
N SER A 48 15.95 7.92 4.10
CA SER A 48 17.40 7.88 4.34
C SER A 48 17.86 6.55 4.91
N GLN A 49 17.03 5.91 5.73
CA GLN A 49 17.32 4.60 6.32
C GLN A 49 17.13 3.48 5.28
N LEU A 50 16.05 3.53 4.48
CA LEU A 50 15.81 2.54 3.43
C LEU A 50 16.95 2.51 2.41
N ARG A 51 17.48 3.67 1.99
CA ARG A 51 18.64 3.75 1.08
C ARG A 51 19.90 3.04 1.58
N LYS A 52 20.02 2.78 2.88
CA LYS A 52 21.16 2.06 3.48
C LYS A 52 20.98 0.54 3.44
N ILE A 53 19.79 0.04 3.12
CA ILE A 53 19.47 -1.39 3.11
C ILE A 53 19.67 -1.94 1.70
N GLN A 54 20.61 -2.88 1.55
CA GLN A 54 21.01 -3.45 0.25
C GLN A 54 19.88 -4.12 -0.53
N ILE A 55 18.84 -4.64 0.13
CA ILE A 55 17.70 -5.28 -0.54
C ILE A 55 16.76 -4.28 -1.23
N THR A 56 16.95 -2.98 -1.00
CA THR A 56 16.11 -1.92 -1.59
C THR A 56 16.77 -1.36 -2.86
N ASP A 57 15.96 -0.91 -3.80
CA ASP A 57 16.38 -0.20 -5.01
C ASP A 57 16.49 1.30 -4.72
N ASP A 58 17.64 1.74 -4.20
CA ASP A 58 17.87 3.12 -3.75
C ASP A 58 16.77 3.62 -2.80
N GLY A 59 16.45 2.80 -1.81
CA GLY A 59 15.39 3.07 -0.84
C GLY A 59 13.96 2.80 -1.33
N LYS A 60 13.78 2.37 -2.59
CA LYS A 60 12.51 1.86 -3.10
C LYS A 60 12.38 0.38 -2.76
N ASN A 61 11.28 0.01 -2.14
CA ASN A 61 11.01 -1.35 -1.69
C ASN A 61 9.59 -1.83 -2.03
N ALA A 62 8.85 -1.06 -2.84
CA ALA A 62 7.53 -1.41 -3.30
C ALA A 62 7.59 -2.09 -4.67
N ARG A 63 6.86 -3.20 -4.81
CA ARG A 63 6.64 -3.86 -6.12
C ARG A 63 5.89 -2.89 -7.06
N PRO A 64 6.23 -2.83 -8.36
CA PRO A 64 5.47 -2.04 -9.34
C PRO A 64 4.00 -2.47 -9.41
N VAL A 65 3.12 -1.52 -9.77
CA VAL A 65 1.70 -1.81 -9.98
C VAL A 65 1.50 -2.90 -11.02
N GLN A 66 0.47 -3.74 -10.83
CA GLN A 66 0.16 -4.86 -11.71
C GLN A 66 -1.16 -4.59 -12.44
N PRO A 67 -1.35 -5.13 -13.66
CA PRO A 67 -2.58 -4.93 -14.42
C PRO A 67 -3.78 -5.54 -13.69
N LEU A 68 -4.96 -4.93 -13.86
CA LEU A 68 -6.19 -5.42 -13.23
C LEU A 68 -6.68 -6.74 -13.83
N ASN A 69 -6.37 -7.05 -15.10
CA ASN A 69 -6.77 -8.30 -15.77
C ASN A 69 -8.27 -8.61 -15.62
N GLY A 70 -9.13 -7.60 -15.75
CA GLY A 70 -10.59 -7.75 -15.62
C GLY A 70 -11.14 -7.68 -14.20
N ARG A 71 -10.29 -7.57 -13.17
CA ARG A 71 -10.75 -7.32 -11.79
C ARG A 71 -11.42 -5.95 -11.68
N VAL A 72 -12.53 -5.90 -10.97
CA VAL A 72 -13.23 -4.67 -10.60
C VAL A 72 -12.74 -4.21 -9.23
N VAL A 73 -12.42 -2.93 -9.11
CA VAL A 73 -12.11 -2.30 -7.82
C VAL A 73 -13.40 -1.68 -7.30
N ALA A 74 -13.91 -2.17 -6.17
CA ALA A 74 -15.09 -1.62 -5.53
C ALA A 74 -14.71 -0.38 -4.71
N ALA A 75 -15.51 0.68 -4.80
CA ALA A 75 -15.43 1.83 -3.91
C ALA A 75 -16.59 1.75 -2.91
N LEU A 76 -16.28 1.64 -1.63
CA LEU A 76 -17.23 1.48 -0.53
C LEU A 76 -17.11 2.69 0.40
N LEU A 77 -18.23 3.11 0.99
CA LEU A 77 -18.25 4.19 1.99
C LEU A 77 -18.07 3.61 3.40
#